data_AF-A0A9P1D777-F1
#
_entry.id   AF-A0A9P1D777-F1
#
_cell.length_a   1.000
_cell.length_b   1.000
_cell.length_c   1.000
_cell.angle_alpha   90.00
_cell.angle_beta   90.00
_cell.angle_gamma   90.00
#
_symmetry.space_group_name_H-M   'P 1'
#
loop_
_entity.id
_entity.type
_entity.pdbx_description
1 polymer ?
#
loop_
_entity_poly.entity_id
_entity_poly.type
_entity_poly.pdbx_seq_one_letter_code
_entity_poly.pdbx_strand_id
1 'polypeptide(L)'
;MTWWFYRSSCVYLGRISAWVLQEALVDAYLGRLQLCRCAPTLESLQSLLAAHVDRVIYENLDLQLRRPLPPLCFEESVKRVAKGRGGYCFLLVDAFAALLCSLGFQVSLHTATCSPVPEPEVKWGDHVVLVVHLPEGPFIADVGLGEGPRWPFKVENASWTEDGFQFAMTSRSGGEWRFDNPVNATGTMTGFAFDFGTSTDGFDEFLRFHDFFWNSKESSYVKGPVFLHRKTTGRGLLSLFACTLRRSHPEVSGGKEILQVATTKEEWFKIVEDVFLMTLDDLDDEEKDRLWDIVQMQHQSFVNVSILDQAVPGGLVEIGAVEPDVAAQQQAEDLMSEMSDKIDASATRQLRGLEPTEALAILTELRHADGIRNPSAFIMSAVKRCNNQGRSSGSRRRDPPRLQQGWDAETEGCRVAPPKACGLIPPESPRRSTTGPHAEEDDGYGGDDYESHSDRRHGNSQDRSRDNRVYGSYDYGSDSDRYGSPSDPRALLDP
;
A
#
# COMPACT_ATOMS: atom_id res chain seq x y z
N MET A 1 34.14 -20.69 -6.85
CA MET A 1 34.58 -19.55 -7.70
C MET A 1 33.47 -19.28 -8.72
N THR A 2 32.30 -18.88 -8.21
CA THR A 2 31.00 -19.22 -8.82
C THR A 2 29.93 -18.18 -8.45
N TRP A 3 30.30 -16.90 -8.52
CA TRP A 3 29.43 -15.74 -8.24
C TRP A 3 29.15 -14.87 -9.49
N TRP A 4 29.54 -15.35 -10.67
CA TRP A 4 29.55 -14.57 -11.92
C TRP A 4 28.53 -15.02 -12.98
N PHE A 5 27.89 -16.18 -12.82
CA PHE A 5 27.04 -16.78 -13.86
C PHE A 5 25.55 -16.40 -13.80
N TYR A 6 25.08 -15.76 -12.72
CA TYR A 6 23.69 -15.31 -12.60
C TYR A 6 23.46 -13.88 -13.15
N ARG A 7 24.13 -13.55 -14.27
CA ARG A 7 24.15 -12.18 -14.84
C ARG A 7 23.87 -12.12 -16.36
N SER A 8 23.35 -13.19 -16.96
CA SER A 8 23.28 -13.31 -18.44
C SER A 8 22.04 -14.02 -19.00
N SER A 9 20.96 -14.20 -18.22
CA SER A 9 19.72 -14.86 -18.69
C SER A 9 18.42 -14.26 -18.13
N CYS A 10 18.47 -13.01 -17.65
CA CYS A 10 17.28 -12.24 -17.28
C CYS A 10 17.37 -10.89 -17.99
N VAL A 11 16.68 -10.81 -19.13
CA VAL A 11 16.59 -9.60 -19.98
C VAL A 11 15.31 -8.88 -19.58
N TYR A 12 15.34 -7.55 -19.53
CA TYR A 12 14.31 -6.66 -18.96
C TYR A 12 14.07 -6.82 -17.44
N LEU A 13 14.80 -6.02 -16.67
CA LEU A 13 14.40 -5.55 -15.33
C LEU A 13 14.88 -4.10 -15.18
N GLY A 14 13.96 -3.15 -15.03
CA GLY A 14 14.26 -1.74 -14.75
C GLY A 14 14.87 -1.58 -13.36
N ARG A 15 16.20 -1.71 -13.25
CA ARG A 15 16.91 -1.65 -11.96
C ARG A 15 17.24 -0.21 -11.58
N ILE A 16 16.32 0.39 -10.85
CA ILE A 16 16.41 1.67 -10.16
C ILE A 16 17.57 1.57 -9.15
N SER A 17 18.75 2.04 -9.58
CA SER A 17 20.04 1.81 -8.90
C SER A 17 21.04 2.96 -9.05
N ALA A 18 20.66 4.06 -9.71
CA ALA A 18 21.48 5.26 -9.91
C ALA A 18 21.02 6.48 -9.08
N TRP A 19 19.95 6.33 -8.29
CA TRP A 19 19.24 7.43 -7.64
C TRP A 19 19.81 7.67 -6.24
N VAL A 20 20.87 8.46 -6.18
CA VAL A 20 21.56 8.82 -4.93
C VAL A 20 21.17 10.24 -4.54
N LEU A 21 20.47 10.37 -3.41
CA LEU A 21 20.12 11.65 -2.79
C LEU A 21 21.37 12.35 -2.24
N GLN A 22 21.27 13.67 -2.09
CA GLN A 22 22.25 14.43 -1.30
C GLN A 22 22.31 13.88 0.14
N GLU A 23 23.51 13.71 0.70
CA GLU A 23 23.72 13.10 2.02
C GLU A 23 22.85 13.71 3.13
N ALA A 24 22.72 15.04 3.15
CA ALA A 24 21.91 15.75 4.13
C ALA A 24 20.41 15.41 4.05
N LEU A 25 19.88 15.02 2.87
CA LEU A 25 18.49 14.55 2.72
C LEU A 25 18.32 13.12 3.24
N VAL A 26 19.32 12.25 3.01
CA VAL A 26 19.36 10.90 3.59
C VAL A 26 19.35 10.97 5.11
N ASP A 27 20.22 11.80 5.69
CA ASP A 27 20.34 11.95 7.14
C ASP A 27 19.13 12.66 7.77
N ALA A 28 18.50 13.62 7.08
CA ALA A 28 17.27 14.23 7.54
C ALA A 28 16.09 13.25 7.57
N TYR A 29 15.96 12.38 6.56
CA TYR A 29 14.94 11.34 6.53
C TYR A 29 15.22 10.26 7.61
N LEU A 30 16.45 9.79 7.73
CA LEU A 30 16.82 8.86 8.81
C LEU A 30 16.60 9.48 10.20
N GLY A 31 16.84 10.78 10.36
CA GLY A 31 16.45 11.54 11.56
C GLY A 31 14.95 11.51 11.83
N ARG A 32 14.10 11.71 10.80
CA ARG A 32 12.64 11.56 10.90
C ARG A 32 12.19 10.15 11.27
N LEU A 33 12.95 9.13 10.86
CA LEU A 33 12.75 7.72 11.24
C LEU A 33 13.38 7.34 12.60
N GLN A 34 14.21 8.23 13.18
CA GLN A 34 15.04 7.98 14.37
C GLN A 34 16.03 6.81 14.20
N LEU A 35 16.61 6.67 13.00
CA LEU A 35 17.59 5.64 12.63
C LEU A 35 18.94 6.27 12.24
N CYS A 36 19.97 5.42 12.17
CA CYS A 36 21.27 5.75 11.58
C CYS A 36 21.37 5.12 10.17
N ARG A 37 22.37 5.54 9.37
CA ARG A 37 22.68 4.85 8.11
C ARG A 37 23.05 3.38 8.36
N CYS A 38 22.64 2.51 7.47
CA CYS A 38 22.76 1.05 7.58
C CYS A 38 23.19 0.43 6.24
N ALA A 39 23.61 -0.85 6.27
CA ALA A 39 23.96 -1.61 5.08
C ALA A 39 22.70 -2.23 4.43
N PRO A 40 22.69 -2.49 3.10
CA PRO A 40 21.51 -3.02 2.42
C PRO A 40 21.27 -4.51 2.72
N THR A 41 20.67 -4.80 3.87
CA THR A 41 20.34 -6.13 4.39
C THR A 41 18.86 -6.27 4.73
N LEU A 42 18.35 -7.50 4.84
CA LEU A 42 16.95 -7.76 5.23
C LEU A 42 16.61 -7.18 6.62
N GLU A 43 17.51 -7.32 7.61
CA GLU A 43 17.37 -6.72 8.95
C GLU A 43 17.27 -5.18 8.89
N SER A 44 18.06 -4.55 8.02
CA SER A 44 18.00 -3.10 7.80
C SER A 44 16.72 -2.68 7.10
N LEU A 45 16.24 -3.45 6.12
CA LEU A 45 14.95 -3.20 5.45
C LEU A 45 13.77 -3.35 6.41
N GLN A 46 13.77 -4.37 7.26
CA GLN A 46 12.79 -4.56 8.34
C GLN A 46 12.78 -3.37 9.29
N SER A 47 13.96 -2.90 9.70
CA SER A 47 14.11 -1.75 10.59
C SER A 47 13.61 -0.45 9.94
N LEU A 48 13.99 -0.20 8.68
CA LEU A 48 13.59 0.99 7.91
C LEU A 48 12.08 1.04 7.67
N LEU A 49 11.48 -0.06 7.22
CA LEU A 49 10.04 -0.10 6.92
C LEU A 49 9.21 0.05 8.20
N ALA A 50 9.53 -0.72 9.25
CA ALA A 50 8.80 -0.64 10.50
C ALA A 50 8.95 0.74 11.18
N ALA A 51 10.12 1.39 11.04
CA ALA A 51 10.32 2.75 11.52
C ALA A 51 9.57 3.80 10.69
N HIS A 52 9.45 3.62 9.36
CA HIS A 52 8.61 4.45 8.50
C HIS A 52 7.14 4.33 8.86
N VAL A 53 6.60 3.11 8.93
CA VAL A 53 5.18 2.85 9.22
C VAL A 53 4.75 3.34 10.62
N ASP A 54 5.65 3.31 11.62
CA ASP A 54 5.41 3.91 12.96
C ASP A 54 5.41 5.46 13.00
N ARG A 55 5.87 6.15 11.94
CA ARG A 55 6.28 7.56 12.02
C ARG A 55 5.83 8.47 10.89
N VAL A 56 5.76 7.97 9.66
CA VAL A 56 5.41 8.71 8.44
C VAL A 56 4.02 8.24 8.02
N ILE A 57 3.11 9.19 7.82
CA ILE A 57 1.68 8.90 7.80
C ILE A 57 1.15 8.88 6.38
N TYR A 58 0.17 8.02 6.14
CA TYR A 58 -0.64 8.10 4.94
C TYR A 58 -1.66 9.23 5.08
N GLU A 59 -1.55 10.30 4.28
CA GLU A 59 -2.40 11.50 4.34
C GLU A 59 -2.69 12.12 2.97
N ASN A 60 -3.84 12.79 2.86
CA ASN A 60 -4.33 13.45 1.64
C ASN A 60 -4.72 14.92 1.86
N LEU A 61 -4.13 15.64 2.82
CA LEU A 61 -4.61 16.98 3.21
C LEU A 61 -4.44 18.04 2.12
N ASP A 62 -3.31 18.01 1.42
CA ASP A 62 -3.03 18.97 0.35
C ASP A 62 -4.00 18.79 -0.84
N LEU A 63 -4.57 17.58 -1.02
CA LEU A 63 -5.63 17.29 -1.98
C LEU A 63 -6.96 17.92 -1.56
N GLN A 64 -7.30 17.84 -0.26
CA GLN A 64 -8.50 18.49 0.29
C GLN A 64 -8.39 20.02 0.16
N LEU A 65 -7.25 20.59 0.54
CA LEU A 65 -6.93 22.01 0.41
C LEU A 65 -6.76 22.51 -1.04
N ARG A 66 -6.76 21.61 -2.03
CA ARG A 66 -6.50 21.90 -3.45
C ARG A 66 -5.20 22.68 -3.68
N ARG A 67 -4.17 22.34 -2.89
CA ARG A 67 -2.81 22.84 -3.09
C ARG A 67 -2.25 22.31 -4.43
N PRO A 68 -1.27 23.02 -5.03
CA PRO A 68 -0.66 22.60 -6.30
C PRO A 68 -0.12 21.17 -6.25
N LEU A 69 -0.16 20.48 -7.39
CA LEU A 69 0.39 19.13 -7.56
C LEU A 69 1.86 19.08 -7.09
N PRO A 70 2.21 18.35 -6.02
CA PRO A 70 3.59 18.17 -5.63
C PRO A 70 4.30 17.32 -6.70
N PRO A 71 5.53 17.67 -7.11
CA PRO A 71 6.24 16.88 -8.11
C PRO A 71 6.64 15.52 -7.53
N LEU A 72 6.43 14.44 -8.29
CA LEU A 72 7.14 13.19 -8.03
C LEU A 72 8.57 13.32 -8.57
N CYS A 73 9.40 13.96 -7.76
CA CYS A 73 10.84 13.84 -7.90
C CYS A 73 11.43 13.58 -6.51
N PHE A 74 12.25 12.53 -6.44
CA PHE A 74 12.81 11.94 -5.23
C PHE A 74 13.24 12.94 -4.14
N GLU A 75 13.89 14.04 -4.52
CA GLU A 75 14.29 15.07 -3.56
C GLU A 75 13.12 15.75 -2.84
N GLU A 76 12.03 16.12 -3.54
CA GLU A 76 10.91 16.85 -2.94
C GLU A 76 10.03 15.94 -2.09
N SER A 77 9.80 14.69 -2.50
CA SER A 77 9.11 13.69 -1.67
C SER A 77 9.91 13.37 -0.40
N VAL A 78 11.24 13.29 -0.47
CA VAL A 78 12.09 13.15 0.72
C VAL A 78 12.08 14.42 1.59
N LYS A 79 12.17 15.62 1.00
CA LYS A 79 12.06 16.90 1.75
C LYS A 79 10.70 17.01 2.43
N ARG A 80 9.62 16.54 1.81
CA ARG A 80 8.26 16.47 2.39
C ARG A 80 8.24 15.60 3.64
N VAL A 81 8.70 14.35 3.54
CA VAL A 81 8.73 13.41 4.68
C VAL A 81 9.66 13.92 5.79
N ALA A 82 10.86 14.40 5.45
CA ALA A 82 11.82 14.95 6.42
C ALA A 82 11.28 16.19 7.17
N LYS A 83 10.43 17.01 6.53
CA LYS A 83 9.72 18.15 7.15
C LYS A 83 8.53 17.75 8.04
N GLY A 84 8.24 16.46 8.20
CA GLY A 84 7.16 15.99 9.08
C GLY A 84 5.87 15.60 8.37
N ARG A 85 5.68 15.95 7.10
CA ARG A 85 4.47 15.63 6.32
C ARG A 85 4.43 14.15 5.92
N GLY A 86 3.22 13.65 5.68
CA GLY A 86 2.97 12.34 5.11
C GLY A 86 2.76 12.38 3.59
N GLY A 87 1.99 11.44 3.05
CA GLY A 87 1.42 11.54 1.70
C GLY A 87 0.57 10.32 1.37
N TYR A 88 -0.02 10.27 0.16
CA TYR A 88 -0.57 9.04 -0.39
C TYR A 88 0.48 8.19 -1.12
N CYS A 89 0.08 7.05 -1.67
CA CYS A 89 0.94 5.99 -2.20
C CYS A 89 2.13 6.49 -3.05
N PHE A 90 1.89 7.33 -4.06
CA PHE A 90 2.94 7.85 -4.94
C PHE A 90 4.04 8.60 -4.19
N LEU A 91 3.67 9.52 -3.29
CA LEU A 91 4.63 10.37 -2.54
C LEU A 91 5.44 9.57 -1.52
N LEU A 92 4.80 8.62 -0.81
CA LEU A 92 5.49 7.80 0.18
C LEU A 92 6.46 6.81 -0.48
N VAL A 93 6.04 6.17 -1.57
CA VAL A 93 6.88 5.21 -2.28
C VAL A 93 8.02 5.91 -3.04
N ASP A 94 7.80 7.10 -3.63
CA ASP A 94 8.87 7.92 -4.23
C ASP A 94 9.94 8.30 -3.20
N ALA A 95 9.53 8.84 -2.04
CA ALA A 95 10.45 9.14 -0.95
C ALA A 95 11.23 7.88 -0.49
N PHE A 96 10.52 6.80 -0.17
CA PHE A 96 11.14 5.61 0.43
C PHE A 96 12.04 4.84 -0.56
N ALA A 97 11.67 4.76 -1.84
CA ALA A 97 12.52 4.19 -2.88
C ALA A 97 13.85 4.96 -3.01
N ALA A 98 13.82 6.29 -2.97
CA ALA A 98 15.02 7.12 -3.00
C ALA A 98 15.94 6.90 -1.80
N LEU A 99 15.35 6.76 -0.59
CA LEU A 99 16.09 6.43 0.63
C LEU A 99 16.78 5.07 0.51
N LEU A 100 16.07 4.04 0.05
CA LEU A 100 16.64 2.70 -0.15
C LEU A 100 17.77 2.70 -1.18
N CYS A 101 17.59 3.37 -2.33
CA CYS A 101 18.65 3.50 -3.34
C CYS A 101 19.90 4.19 -2.80
N SER A 102 19.71 5.27 -2.02
CA SER A 102 20.81 6.03 -1.39
C SER A 102 21.55 5.26 -0.29
N LEU A 103 20.90 4.24 0.28
CA LEU A 103 21.51 3.26 1.20
C LEU A 103 22.08 2.02 0.48
N GLY A 104 22.08 2.01 -0.85
CA GLY A 104 22.68 0.95 -1.66
C GLY A 104 21.81 -0.29 -1.87
N PHE A 105 20.52 -0.26 -1.51
CA PHE A 105 19.58 -1.30 -1.90
C PHE A 105 19.31 -1.23 -3.41
N GLN A 106 19.07 -2.39 -4.04
CA GLN A 106 18.58 -2.45 -5.42
C GLN A 106 17.06 -2.61 -5.40
N VAL A 107 16.34 -1.76 -6.12
CA VAL A 107 14.87 -1.78 -6.16
C VAL A 107 14.33 -1.79 -7.60
N SER A 108 13.06 -2.16 -7.73
CA SER A 108 12.23 -1.90 -8.93
C SER A 108 10.84 -1.46 -8.49
N LEU A 109 10.21 -0.61 -9.31
CA LEU A 109 8.88 -0.06 -9.09
C LEU A 109 7.91 -0.68 -10.08
N HIS A 110 6.79 -1.19 -9.60
CA HIS A 110 5.79 -1.90 -10.38
C HIS A 110 4.45 -1.17 -10.31
N THR A 111 3.77 -1.05 -11.45
CA THR A 111 2.39 -0.53 -11.47
C THR A 111 1.42 -1.62 -10.97
N ALA A 112 0.46 -1.21 -10.15
CA ALA A 112 -0.41 -2.11 -9.40
C ALA A 112 -1.85 -1.58 -9.31
N THR A 113 -2.80 -2.48 -9.02
CA THR A 113 -4.19 -2.11 -8.73
C THR A 113 -4.69 -2.73 -7.42
N CYS A 114 -5.38 -1.92 -6.62
CA CYS A 114 -6.10 -2.33 -5.42
C CYS A 114 -7.46 -2.99 -5.72
N SER A 115 -7.87 -3.04 -7.00
CA SER A 115 -9.07 -3.78 -7.40
C SER A 115 -8.96 -5.26 -7.00
N PRO A 116 -10.01 -5.87 -6.41
CA PRO A 116 -10.06 -7.31 -6.19
C PRO A 116 -10.21 -8.11 -7.50
N VAL A 117 -10.64 -7.44 -8.58
CA VAL A 117 -10.72 -7.99 -9.94
C VAL A 117 -9.90 -7.07 -10.86
N PRO A 118 -8.60 -7.32 -11.05
CA PRO A 118 -7.81 -6.58 -12.02
C PRO A 118 -8.37 -6.82 -13.43
N GLU A 119 -8.60 -5.75 -14.17
CA GLU A 119 -8.99 -5.83 -15.58
C GLU A 119 -7.75 -6.13 -16.44
N PRO A 120 -7.81 -7.12 -17.37
CA PRO A 120 -6.63 -7.59 -18.09
C PRO A 120 -6.16 -6.68 -19.23
N GLU A 121 -6.92 -5.62 -19.54
CA GLU A 121 -6.67 -4.72 -20.68
C GLU A 121 -6.31 -3.29 -20.24
N VAL A 122 -6.36 -3.00 -18.94
CA VAL A 122 -6.05 -1.68 -18.35
C VAL A 122 -4.65 -1.71 -17.74
N LYS A 123 -3.79 -0.75 -18.09
CA LYS A 123 -2.56 -0.49 -17.31
C LYS A 123 -2.94 -0.08 -15.89
N TRP A 124 -2.72 -0.97 -14.94
CA TRP A 124 -2.90 -0.68 -13.51
C TRP A 124 -2.03 0.50 -13.08
N GLY A 125 -2.51 1.28 -12.11
CA GLY A 125 -1.80 2.49 -11.66
C GLY A 125 -2.47 3.25 -10.52
N ASP A 126 -3.35 2.60 -9.74
CA ASP A 126 -3.92 3.21 -8.52
C ASP A 126 -3.02 3.03 -7.28
N HIS A 127 -2.04 2.12 -7.38
CA HIS A 127 -1.00 1.87 -6.37
C HIS A 127 0.38 1.65 -7.02
N VAL A 128 1.44 1.79 -6.21
CA VAL A 128 2.84 1.59 -6.60
C VAL A 128 3.47 0.53 -5.71
N VAL A 129 3.90 -0.58 -6.29
CA VAL A 129 4.56 -1.67 -5.56
C VAL A 129 6.08 -1.54 -5.66
N LEU A 130 6.72 -1.37 -4.50
CA LEU A 130 8.18 -1.29 -4.37
C LEU A 130 8.76 -2.67 -4.03
N VAL A 131 9.51 -3.24 -4.98
CA VAL A 131 10.22 -4.51 -4.80
C VAL A 131 11.70 -4.24 -4.54
N VAL A 132 12.21 -4.77 -3.43
CA VAL A 132 13.61 -4.73 -3.01
C VAL A 132 14.27 -6.07 -3.33
N HIS A 133 15.41 -6.04 -4.03
CA HIS A 133 16.11 -7.22 -4.52
C HIS A 133 17.26 -7.59 -3.58
N LEU A 134 17.04 -8.58 -2.71
CA LEU A 134 18.00 -9.06 -1.72
C LEU A 134 18.54 -10.46 -2.10
N PRO A 135 19.69 -10.90 -1.53
CA PRO A 135 20.20 -12.27 -1.72
C PRO A 135 19.20 -13.38 -1.37
N GLU A 136 18.30 -13.12 -0.43
CA GLU A 136 17.23 -14.01 0.03
C GLU A 136 16.02 -14.06 -0.92
N GLY A 137 15.93 -13.11 -1.87
CA GLY A 137 14.87 -13.00 -2.87
C GLY A 137 14.30 -11.58 -3.03
N PRO A 138 13.25 -11.43 -3.87
CA PRO A 138 12.47 -10.20 -3.96
C PRO A 138 11.52 -10.04 -2.75
N PHE A 139 11.59 -8.89 -2.08
CA PHE A 139 10.70 -8.49 -1.00
C PHE A 139 9.91 -7.26 -1.38
N ILE A 140 8.63 -7.18 -1.02
CA ILE A 140 7.85 -5.96 -1.09
C ILE A 140 8.05 -5.18 0.20
N ALA A 141 8.28 -3.87 0.08
CA ALA A 141 8.36 -2.95 1.21
C ALA A 141 7.30 -1.86 1.05
N ASP A 142 6.06 -2.16 1.45
CA ASP A 142 4.90 -1.30 1.19
C ASP A 142 4.77 -0.20 2.24
N VAL A 143 5.06 1.03 1.82
CA VAL A 143 4.75 2.27 2.56
C VAL A 143 3.51 3.00 2.02
N GLY A 144 2.94 2.52 0.91
CA GLY A 144 1.94 3.24 0.12
C GLY A 144 0.49 2.87 0.43
N LEU A 145 0.21 1.71 1.03
CA LEU A 145 -1.14 1.30 1.43
C LEU A 145 -1.71 2.07 2.62
N GLY A 146 -0.86 2.61 3.52
CA GLY A 146 -1.26 3.21 4.79
C GLY A 146 -1.83 2.24 5.85
N GLU A 147 -2.55 1.20 5.43
CA GLU A 147 -3.08 0.12 6.29
C GLU A 147 -1.97 -0.86 6.74
N GLY A 148 -1.05 -1.15 5.82
CA GLY A 148 0.30 -1.70 6.01
C GLY A 148 0.42 -3.08 6.67
N PRO A 149 1.01 -4.10 6.01
CA PRO A 149 1.89 -5.00 6.75
C PRO A 149 3.07 -4.16 7.29
N ARG A 150 3.49 -4.41 8.52
CA ARG A 150 4.57 -3.67 9.19
C ARG A 150 5.94 -4.08 8.65
N TRP A 151 6.07 -5.32 8.20
CA TRP A 151 7.34 -5.94 7.82
C TRP A 151 7.42 -6.17 6.31
N PRO A 152 8.63 -6.10 5.72
CA PRO A 152 8.83 -6.45 4.33
C PRO A 152 8.56 -7.95 4.14
N PHE A 153 7.70 -8.27 3.19
CA PHE A 153 7.25 -9.64 2.92
C PHE A 153 7.74 -10.12 1.56
N LYS A 154 8.06 -11.40 1.45
CA LYS A 154 8.68 -11.97 0.26
C LYS A 154 7.64 -12.25 -0.83
N VAL A 155 8.02 -12.07 -2.09
CA VAL A 155 7.16 -12.41 -3.25
C VAL A 155 7.18 -13.93 -3.47
N GLU A 156 6.42 -14.64 -2.65
CA GLU A 156 6.19 -16.08 -2.73
C GLU A 156 4.79 -16.46 -2.23
N ASN A 157 4.33 -17.67 -2.52
CA ASN A 157 3.01 -18.15 -2.08
C ASN A 157 3.02 -18.39 -0.57
N ALA A 158 2.41 -17.48 0.20
CA ALA A 158 2.48 -17.46 1.65
C ALA A 158 1.20 -16.89 2.29
N SER A 159 1.01 -17.16 3.58
CA SER A 159 0.06 -16.46 4.44
C SER A 159 0.66 -16.32 5.83
N TRP A 160 0.49 -15.16 6.46
CA TRP A 160 1.11 -14.83 7.74
C TRP A 160 0.24 -13.90 8.58
N THR A 161 0.60 -13.72 9.84
CA THR A 161 -0.16 -12.90 10.80
C THR A 161 0.73 -11.86 11.44
N GLU A 162 0.31 -10.59 11.44
CA GLU A 162 0.97 -9.51 12.17
C GLU A 162 -0.05 -8.72 13.00
N ASP A 163 0.15 -8.60 14.31
CA ASP A 163 -0.80 -7.94 15.23
C ASP A 163 -2.23 -8.51 15.09
N GLY A 164 -2.35 -9.84 14.95
CA GLY A 164 -3.61 -10.55 14.71
C GLY A 164 -4.19 -10.43 13.28
N PHE A 165 -3.73 -9.47 12.47
CA PHE A 165 -4.16 -9.31 11.08
C PHE A 165 -3.57 -10.41 10.20
N GLN A 166 -4.41 -11.13 9.46
CA GLN A 166 -3.99 -12.20 8.54
C GLN A 166 -3.80 -11.65 7.13
N PHE A 167 -2.60 -11.79 6.58
CA PHE A 167 -2.23 -11.38 5.23
C PHE A 167 -1.95 -12.61 4.37
N ALA A 168 -2.13 -12.48 3.05
CA ALA A 168 -1.75 -13.50 2.09
C ALA A 168 -1.02 -12.89 0.89
N MET A 169 -0.18 -13.72 0.26
CA MET A 169 0.52 -13.41 -0.98
C MET A 169 0.39 -14.63 -1.89
N THR A 170 -0.17 -14.45 -3.09
CA THR A 170 -0.53 -15.56 -3.98
C THR A 170 -0.14 -15.28 -5.44
N SER A 171 0.37 -16.28 -6.14
CA SER A 171 0.60 -16.24 -7.59
C SER A 171 -0.67 -16.64 -8.34
N ARG A 172 -1.06 -15.86 -9.34
CA ARG A 172 -2.25 -16.08 -10.18
C ARG A 172 -1.83 -16.42 -11.62
N SER A 173 -2.80 -16.75 -12.46
CA SER A 173 -2.56 -17.08 -13.87
C SER A 173 -2.06 -15.86 -14.65
N GLY A 174 -1.00 -16.06 -15.45
CA GLY A 174 -0.46 -15.00 -16.34
C GLY A 174 0.84 -14.36 -15.85
N GLY A 175 1.23 -14.58 -14.59
CA GLY A 175 2.43 -13.99 -13.96
C GLY A 175 2.10 -13.12 -12.74
N GLU A 176 0.87 -12.60 -12.71
CA GLU A 176 0.33 -11.73 -11.67
C GLU A 176 0.51 -12.29 -10.25
N TRP A 177 0.88 -11.42 -9.33
CA TRP A 177 0.88 -11.65 -7.90
C TRP A 177 -0.18 -10.79 -7.22
N ARG A 178 -0.94 -11.40 -6.32
CA ARG A 178 -1.95 -10.76 -5.47
C ARG A 178 -1.50 -10.80 -4.02
N PHE A 179 -1.34 -9.62 -3.42
CA PHE A 179 -1.32 -9.42 -1.98
C PHE A 179 -2.75 -9.17 -1.50
N ASP A 180 -3.17 -9.83 -0.42
CA ASP A 180 -4.47 -9.63 0.21
C ASP A 180 -4.33 -9.04 1.62
N ASN A 181 -4.99 -7.90 1.82
CA ASN A 181 -5.06 -7.14 3.06
C ASN A 181 -6.37 -7.51 3.81
N PRO A 182 -6.32 -7.84 5.11
CA PRO A 182 -7.48 -8.35 5.83
C PRO A 182 -8.64 -7.35 5.94
N VAL A 183 -9.85 -7.89 5.81
CA VAL A 183 -11.17 -7.19 5.80
C VAL A 183 -11.34 -6.18 6.95
N ASN A 184 -10.72 -6.43 8.11
CA ASN A 184 -10.87 -5.63 9.33
C ASN A 184 -9.82 -4.50 9.47
N ALA A 185 -9.16 -4.07 8.40
CA ALA A 185 -8.22 -2.95 8.44
C ALA A 185 -8.94 -1.59 8.22
N THR A 186 -9.28 -1.15 7.01
CA THR A 186 -10.37 -0.14 6.83
C THR A 186 -11.60 -0.66 6.09
N GLY A 187 -11.45 -1.75 5.34
CA GLY A 187 -12.45 -2.23 4.39
C GLY A 187 -12.44 -1.49 3.04
N THR A 188 -11.57 -0.47 2.85
CA THR A 188 -11.43 0.24 1.57
C THR A 188 -10.34 -0.33 0.68
N MET A 189 -9.22 -0.82 1.24
CA MET A 189 -8.14 -1.47 0.49
C MET A 189 -8.10 -2.97 0.79
N THR A 190 -8.48 -3.80 -0.17
CA THR A 190 -8.50 -5.27 -0.01
C THR A 190 -7.14 -5.95 -0.20
N GLY A 191 -6.10 -5.17 -0.53
CA GLY A 191 -4.81 -5.64 -1.02
C GLY A 191 -4.51 -5.06 -2.40
N PHE A 192 -3.58 -5.64 -3.14
CA PHE A 192 -3.24 -5.20 -4.50
C PHE A 192 -2.76 -6.35 -5.40
N ALA A 193 -2.94 -6.20 -6.71
CA ALA A 193 -2.36 -7.05 -7.75
C ALA A 193 -1.28 -6.30 -8.55
N PHE A 194 -0.19 -6.97 -8.90
CA PHE A 194 0.85 -6.47 -9.80
C PHE A 194 1.54 -7.62 -10.55
N ASP A 195 2.40 -7.32 -11.53
CA ASP A 195 3.19 -8.31 -12.26
C ASP A 195 4.65 -7.84 -12.39
N PHE A 196 5.60 -8.77 -12.56
CA PHE A 196 7.01 -8.39 -12.72
C PHE A 196 7.28 -7.63 -14.02
N GLY A 197 6.47 -7.85 -15.06
CA GLY A 197 6.47 -7.12 -16.33
C GLY A 197 5.87 -5.70 -16.26
N THR A 198 5.21 -5.30 -15.16
CA THR A 198 4.85 -3.88 -14.93
C THR A 198 6.00 -3.07 -14.32
N SER A 199 7.23 -3.61 -14.33
CA SER A 199 8.43 -2.88 -13.86
C SER A 199 8.68 -1.62 -14.68
N THR A 200 9.02 -0.53 -14.01
CA THR A 200 9.30 0.79 -14.59
C THR A 200 10.77 1.17 -14.38
N ASP A 201 11.35 1.94 -15.31
CA ASP A 201 12.75 2.40 -15.24
C ASP A 201 12.95 3.60 -14.29
N GLY A 202 11.85 4.22 -13.85
CA GLY A 202 11.82 5.39 -12.97
C GLY A 202 10.38 5.82 -12.67
N PHE A 203 10.19 6.91 -11.91
CA PHE A 203 8.86 7.33 -11.46
C PHE A 203 7.97 7.96 -12.56
N ASP A 204 8.54 8.26 -13.74
CA ASP A 204 7.87 8.98 -14.84
C ASP A 204 6.55 8.34 -15.32
N GLU A 205 6.44 7.01 -15.28
CA GLU A 205 5.22 6.30 -15.67
C GLU A 205 4.05 6.58 -14.71
N PHE A 206 4.36 6.89 -13.44
CA PHE A 206 3.36 7.23 -12.42
C PHE A 206 2.92 8.69 -12.46
N LEU A 207 3.64 9.59 -13.13
CA LEU A 207 3.29 11.02 -13.22
C LEU A 207 1.87 11.25 -13.75
N ARG A 208 1.44 10.45 -14.73
CA ARG A 208 0.08 10.54 -15.32
C ARG A 208 -1.01 10.05 -14.35
N PHE A 209 -0.72 9.01 -13.56
CA PHE A 209 -1.65 8.51 -12.55
C PHE A 209 -1.74 9.48 -11.36
N HIS A 210 -0.60 9.98 -10.89
CA HIS A 210 -0.49 10.99 -9.84
C HIS A 210 -1.28 12.26 -10.18
N ASP A 211 -1.08 12.83 -11.37
CA ASP A 211 -1.86 13.97 -11.88
C ASP A 211 -3.37 13.68 -11.92
N PHE A 212 -3.78 12.54 -12.50
CA PHE A 212 -5.19 12.13 -12.53
C PHE A 212 -5.80 12.01 -11.13
N PHE A 213 -5.15 11.28 -10.23
CA PHE A 213 -5.65 11.05 -8.87
C PHE A 213 -5.63 12.32 -8.01
N TRP A 214 -4.82 13.33 -8.36
CA TRP A 214 -4.78 14.62 -7.69
C TRP A 214 -5.85 15.60 -8.17
N ASN A 215 -5.98 15.72 -9.50
CA ASN A 215 -6.83 16.73 -10.12
C ASN A 215 -8.26 16.25 -10.39
N SER A 216 -8.50 14.94 -10.55
CA SER A 216 -9.85 14.40 -10.79
C SER A 216 -10.78 14.59 -9.60
N LYS A 217 -12.04 14.94 -9.89
CA LYS A 217 -13.14 14.98 -8.92
C LYS A 217 -13.74 13.59 -8.62
N GLU A 218 -13.43 12.61 -9.45
CA GLU A 218 -13.92 11.22 -9.34
C GLU A 218 -13.01 10.36 -8.45
N SER A 219 -11.75 10.82 -8.27
CA SER A 219 -10.73 10.24 -7.39
C SER A 219 -11.30 9.87 -6.01
N SER A 220 -10.99 8.66 -5.54
CA SER A 220 -11.30 8.24 -4.17
C SER A 220 -10.68 9.19 -3.14
N TYR A 221 -9.50 9.74 -3.44
CA TYR A 221 -8.73 10.58 -2.53
C TYR A 221 -9.32 11.97 -2.28
N VAL A 222 -10.32 12.43 -3.06
CA VAL A 222 -11.01 13.72 -2.82
C VAL A 222 -12.31 13.57 -2.03
N LYS A 223 -12.67 12.36 -1.59
CA LYS A 223 -13.95 12.09 -0.90
C LYS A 223 -13.95 12.43 0.60
N GLY A 224 -12.77 12.64 1.19
CA GLY A 224 -12.61 13.24 2.52
C GLY A 224 -11.17 13.16 3.05
N PRO A 225 -10.79 14.01 4.04
CA PRO A 225 -9.54 13.87 4.78
C PRO A 225 -9.44 12.49 5.41
N VAL A 226 -8.33 11.82 5.09
CA VAL A 226 -7.94 10.50 5.57
C VAL A 226 -6.55 10.64 6.17
N PHE A 227 -6.39 10.15 7.39
CA PHE A 227 -5.09 9.72 7.90
C PHE A 227 -5.15 8.23 8.23
N LEU A 228 -4.14 7.47 7.83
CA LEU A 228 -3.95 6.08 8.26
C LEU A 228 -2.59 5.94 8.96
N HIS A 229 -2.58 5.36 10.15
CA HIS A 229 -1.39 5.13 10.97
C HIS A 229 -1.45 3.72 11.56
N ARG A 230 -0.72 2.79 10.95
CA ARG A 230 -0.55 1.43 11.46
C ARG A 230 0.39 1.45 12.66
N LYS A 231 -0.16 1.48 13.87
CA LYS A 231 0.62 1.59 15.12
C LYS A 231 1.36 0.28 15.43
N THR A 232 2.40 0.43 16.24
CA THR A 232 3.08 -0.67 16.95
C THR A 232 2.10 -1.53 17.76
N THR A 233 2.42 -2.82 17.86
CA THR A 233 1.66 -3.96 18.41
C THR A 233 0.68 -3.67 19.57
N GLY A 234 -0.47 -4.36 19.53
CA GLY A 234 -1.58 -4.25 20.48
C GLY A 234 -2.50 -3.05 20.24
N ARG A 235 -2.23 -2.26 19.18
CA ARG A 235 -2.94 -1.00 18.90
C ARG A 235 -3.51 -0.92 17.48
N GLY A 236 -3.20 -1.89 16.62
CA GLY A 236 -3.80 -2.02 15.29
C GLY A 236 -3.65 -0.81 14.38
N LEU A 237 -4.63 -0.64 13.49
CA LEU A 237 -4.68 0.48 12.56
C LEU A 237 -5.50 1.62 13.16
N LEU A 238 -4.88 2.79 13.33
CA LEU A 238 -5.61 4.01 13.63
C LEU A 238 -5.97 4.72 12.32
N SER A 239 -7.21 5.18 12.22
CA SER A 239 -7.68 5.98 11.10
C SER A 239 -8.44 7.21 11.59
N LEU A 240 -8.16 8.37 11.01
CA LEU A 240 -8.95 9.59 11.17
C LEU A 240 -9.64 9.88 9.85
N PHE A 241 -10.96 9.72 9.82
CA PHE A 241 -11.79 10.03 8.66
C PHE A 241 -12.69 11.23 8.99
N ALA A 242 -12.45 12.36 8.33
CA ALA A 242 -13.01 13.66 8.71
C ALA A 242 -12.85 13.89 10.24
N CYS A 243 -13.93 14.07 11.01
CA CYS A 243 -13.84 14.24 12.47
C CYS A 243 -13.66 12.93 13.29
N THR A 244 -13.75 11.74 12.68
CA THR A 244 -13.87 10.48 13.44
C THR A 244 -12.54 9.73 13.55
N LEU A 245 -11.97 9.66 14.76
CA LEU A 245 -10.83 8.81 15.08
C LEU A 245 -11.31 7.39 15.43
N ARG A 246 -10.78 6.38 14.75
CA ARG A 246 -11.14 4.97 14.89
C ARG A 246 -9.89 4.12 15.12
N ARG A 247 -10.06 3.01 15.85
CA ARG A 247 -9.12 1.88 15.85
C ARG A 247 -9.78 0.69 15.15
N SER A 248 -9.07 0.08 14.22
CA SER A 248 -9.42 -1.22 13.66
C SER A 248 -8.43 -2.27 14.15
N HIS A 249 -8.94 -3.40 14.63
CA HIS A 249 -8.14 -4.52 15.13
C HIS A 249 -8.95 -5.82 15.13
N PRO A 250 -8.38 -6.99 14.81
CA PRO A 250 -9.11 -8.26 14.83
C PRO A 250 -9.66 -8.69 16.21
N GLU A 251 -9.10 -8.15 17.31
CA GLU A 251 -9.60 -8.37 18.67
C GLU A 251 -10.78 -7.46 19.05
N VAL A 252 -11.00 -6.36 18.32
CA VAL A 252 -12.14 -5.46 18.57
C VAL A 252 -13.41 -6.14 18.05
N SER A 253 -14.47 -6.17 18.86
CA SER A 253 -15.74 -6.76 18.44
C SER A 253 -16.34 -5.98 17.27
N GLY A 254 -16.63 -6.65 16.16
CA GLY A 254 -17.00 -6.00 14.90
C GLY A 254 -15.82 -5.42 14.09
N GLY A 255 -14.57 -5.70 14.50
CA GLY A 255 -13.33 -5.34 13.81
C GLY A 255 -12.87 -3.88 13.95
N LYS A 256 -13.75 -2.99 14.41
CA LYS A 256 -13.50 -1.54 14.50
C LYS A 256 -14.26 -0.87 15.65
N GLU A 257 -13.64 0.13 16.27
CA GLU A 257 -14.23 0.99 17.31
C GLU A 257 -13.94 2.46 17.03
N ILE A 258 -14.79 3.35 17.54
CA ILE A 258 -14.56 4.80 17.54
C ILE A 258 -13.86 5.15 18.84
N LEU A 259 -12.69 5.78 18.77
CA LEU A 259 -11.95 6.25 19.94
C LEU A 259 -12.38 7.66 20.34
N GLN A 260 -12.61 8.54 19.35
CA GLN A 260 -12.98 9.94 19.55
C GLN A 260 -13.71 10.48 18.31
N VAL A 261 -14.60 11.44 18.50
CA VAL A 261 -15.06 12.35 17.44
C VAL A 261 -14.63 13.76 17.84
N ALA A 262 -13.89 14.44 16.97
CA ALA A 262 -13.51 15.83 17.19
C ALA A 262 -14.72 16.75 16.95
N THR A 263 -14.99 17.64 17.90
CA THR A 263 -16.09 18.62 17.86
C THR A 263 -15.60 20.04 17.60
N THR A 264 -14.33 20.32 17.91
CA THR A 264 -13.68 21.63 17.70
C THR A 264 -12.44 21.52 16.80
N LYS A 265 -12.03 22.66 16.21
CA LYS A 265 -10.83 22.77 15.37
C LYS A 265 -9.60 22.33 16.16
N GLU A 266 -9.52 22.81 17.39
CA GLU A 266 -8.43 22.60 18.35
C GLU A 266 -8.30 21.11 18.72
N GLU A 267 -9.42 20.42 18.99
CA GLU A 267 -9.44 18.96 19.18
C GLU A 267 -8.92 18.22 17.94
N TRP A 268 -9.37 18.61 16.75
CA TRP A 268 -9.00 17.92 15.52
C TRP A 268 -7.51 18.04 15.20
N PHE A 269 -6.97 19.27 15.21
CA PHE A 269 -5.54 19.49 15.01
C PHE A 269 -4.71 18.80 16.11
N LYS A 270 -5.19 18.75 17.35
CA LYS A 270 -4.52 18.00 18.42
C LYS A 270 -4.49 16.48 18.19
N ILE A 271 -5.54 15.89 17.62
CA ILE A 271 -5.49 14.47 17.21
C ILE A 271 -4.44 14.27 16.10
N VAL A 272 -4.37 15.18 15.13
CA VAL A 272 -3.39 15.11 14.02
C VAL A 272 -1.94 15.23 14.55
N GLU A 273 -1.71 16.08 15.54
CA GLU A 273 -0.42 16.17 16.26
C GLU A 273 -0.13 14.92 17.09
N ASP A 274 -0.94 14.62 18.12
CA ASP A 274 -0.65 13.59 19.12
C ASP A 274 -0.68 12.15 18.54
N VAL A 275 -1.62 11.89 17.63
CA VAL A 275 -1.88 10.54 17.09
C VAL A 275 -1.16 10.33 15.76
N PHE A 276 -1.16 11.34 14.89
CA PHE A 276 -0.60 11.28 13.54
C PHE A 276 0.74 12.01 13.39
N LEU A 277 1.34 12.53 14.47
CA LEU A 277 2.72 13.04 14.48
C LEU A 277 2.96 14.15 13.44
N MET A 278 1.92 14.95 13.16
CA MET A 278 1.92 16.02 12.16
C MET A 278 1.43 17.32 12.81
N THR A 279 2.33 18.28 13.01
CA THR A 279 2.01 19.60 13.59
C THR A 279 1.29 20.54 12.61
N LEU A 280 1.49 20.36 11.30
CA LEU A 280 0.95 21.23 10.25
C LEU A 280 1.36 22.71 10.41
N ASP A 281 2.62 22.93 10.80
CA ASP A 281 3.26 24.25 10.85
C ASP A 281 3.41 24.90 9.46
N ASP A 282 3.25 24.12 8.38
CA ASP A 282 3.24 24.59 6.99
C ASP A 282 1.87 25.09 6.51
N LEU A 283 0.85 25.10 7.38
CA LEU A 283 -0.45 25.73 7.13
C LEU A 283 -0.58 27.04 7.93
N ASP A 284 -0.99 28.12 7.28
CA ASP A 284 -1.40 29.35 7.99
C ASP A 284 -2.80 29.19 8.64
N ASP A 285 -3.22 30.17 9.43
CA ASP A 285 -4.50 30.09 10.16
C ASP A 285 -5.72 30.02 9.24
N GLU A 286 -5.67 30.62 8.04
CA GLU A 286 -6.74 30.61 7.03
C GLU A 286 -6.80 29.28 6.29
N GLU A 287 -5.65 28.66 5.99
CA GLU A 287 -5.59 27.27 5.53
C GLU A 287 -6.07 26.29 6.59
N LYS A 288 -5.78 26.55 7.88
CA LYS A 288 -6.28 25.75 9.00
C LYS A 288 -7.79 25.88 9.20
N ASP A 289 -8.36 27.08 9.01
CA ASP A 289 -9.82 27.28 9.00
C ASP A 289 -10.47 26.57 7.80
N ARG A 290 -9.96 26.79 6.58
CA ARG A 290 -10.48 26.13 5.36
C ARG A 290 -10.41 24.61 5.43
N LEU A 291 -9.34 24.04 6.01
CA LEU A 291 -9.24 22.60 6.25
C LEU A 291 -10.33 22.11 7.23
N TRP A 292 -10.59 22.87 8.30
CA TRP A 292 -11.62 22.53 9.28
C TRP A 292 -13.04 22.59 8.70
N ASP A 293 -13.36 23.60 7.88
CA ASP A 293 -14.65 23.68 7.17
C ASP A 293 -14.87 22.46 6.27
N ILE A 294 -13.84 22.04 5.53
CA ILE A 294 -13.87 20.85 4.66
C ILE A 294 -14.10 19.57 5.50
N VAL A 295 -13.33 19.41 6.59
CA VAL A 295 -13.46 18.32 7.57
C VAL A 295 -14.89 18.25 8.13
N GLN A 296 -15.48 19.36 8.56
CA GLN A 296 -16.85 19.39 9.08
C GLN A 296 -17.88 19.02 8.00
N MET A 297 -17.78 19.63 6.81
CA MET A 297 -18.71 19.42 5.70
C MET A 297 -18.79 17.95 5.26
N GLN A 298 -17.62 17.30 5.14
CA GLN A 298 -17.54 15.89 4.76
C GLN A 298 -17.90 14.97 5.94
N HIS A 299 -17.62 15.35 7.19
CA HIS A 299 -18.13 14.62 8.35
C HIS A 299 -19.67 14.60 8.39
N GLN A 300 -20.32 15.76 8.23
CA GLN A 300 -21.78 15.87 8.16
C GLN A 300 -22.36 15.05 7.00
N SER A 301 -21.72 15.10 5.83
CA SER A 301 -22.13 14.31 4.67
C SER A 301 -22.04 12.81 4.93
N PHE A 302 -20.93 12.33 5.53
CA PHE A 302 -20.77 10.93 5.90
C PHE A 302 -21.73 10.48 7.01
N VAL A 303 -21.99 11.33 8.01
CA VAL A 303 -22.95 11.05 9.09
C VAL A 303 -24.37 10.96 8.53
N ASN A 304 -24.76 11.84 7.62
CA ASN A 304 -26.09 11.78 6.98
C ASN A 304 -26.28 10.50 6.18
N VAL A 305 -25.28 10.05 5.41
CA VAL A 305 -25.30 8.75 4.72
C VAL A 305 -25.32 7.59 5.73
N SER A 306 -24.45 7.62 6.74
CA SER A 306 -24.35 6.56 7.74
C SER A 306 -25.57 6.46 8.67
N ILE A 307 -26.40 7.50 8.80
CA ILE A 307 -27.69 7.45 9.50
C ILE A 307 -28.74 6.73 8.63
N LEU A 308 -28.73 6.96 7.31
CA LEU A 308 -29.56 6.22 6.37
C LEU A 308 -29.18 4.72 6.35
N ASP A 309 -27.88 4.42 6.40
CA ASP A 309 -27.37 3.03 6.44
C ASP A 309 -27.63 2.31 7.78
N GLN A 310 -27.72 3.02 8.90
CA GLN A 310 -27.87 2.43 10.25
C GLN A 310 -29.31 2.37 10.78
N ALA A 311 -30.31 2.80 10.00
CA ALA A 311 -31.71 2.87 10.42
C ALA A 311 -32.43 1.51 10.60
N VAL A 312 -31.70 0.39 10.61
CA VAL A 312 -32.21 -0.99 10.76
C VAL A 312 -31.26 -1.78 11.69
N PRO A 313 -31.73 -2.53 12.71
CA PRO A 313 -33.11 -2.92 13.03
C PRO A 313 -33.61 -2.59 14.47
N GLY A 314 -34.87 -2.12 14.56
CA GLY A 314 -35.82 -2.44 15.64
C GLY A 314 -35.72 -1.68 16.98
N GLY A 315 -36.71 -0.82 17.30
CA GLY A 315 -36.73 -0.15 18.62
C GLY A 315 -37.89 0.78 19.01
N LEU A 316 -38.96 0.93 18.21
CA LEU A 316 -40.22 1.65 18.54
C LEU A 316 -40.13 3.04 19.24
N VAL A 317 -40.19 4.11 18.44
CA VAL A 317 -40.94 5.33 18.79
C VAL A 317 -41.78 5.72 17.57
N GLU A 318 -43.08 5.97 17.75
CA GLU A 318 -44.00 6.22 16.63
C GLU A 318 -43.92 7.67 16.10
N ILE A 319 -43.35 7.83 14.91
CA ILE A 319 -43.85 8.81 13.92
C ILE A 319 -43.91 8.05 12.57
N GLY A 320 -45.06 8.10 11.90
CA GLY A 320 -45.40 7.15 10.83
C GLY A 320 -44.43 7.13 9.65
N ALA A 321 -43.71 6.02 9.50
CA ALA A 321 -42.89 5.68 8.34
C ALA A 321 -43.42 4.40 7.66
N VAL A 322 -43.31 4.32 6.34
CA VAL A 322 -43.67 3.12 5.56
C VAL A 322 -42.53 2.09 5.68
N GLU A 323 -42.88 0.80 5.79
CA GLU A 323 -41.88 -0.25 6.04
C GLU A 323 -40.84 -0.36 4.90
N PRO A 324 -39.57 -0.67 5.20
CA PRO A 324 -38.49 -0.62 4.19
C PRO A 324 -38.70 -1.53 2.99
N ASP A 325 -39.30 -2.70 3.21
CA ASP A 325 -39.57 -3.67 2.14
C ASP A 325 -40.68 -3.19 1.20
N VAL A 326 -41.70 -2.51 1.75
CA VAL A 326 -42.75 -1.83 0.97
C VAL A 326 -42.16 -0.64 0.18
N ALA A 327 -41.19 0.07 0.73
CA ALA A 327 -40.49 1.15 0.02
C ALA A 327 -39.61 0.62 -1.13
N ALA A 328 -38.86 -0.48 -0.90
CA ALA A 328 -38.08 -1.16 -1.94
C ALA A 328 -38.99 -1.76 -3.02
N GLN A 329 -40.12 -2.36 -2.63
CA GLN A 329 -41.14 -2.88 -3.54
C GLN A 329 -41.76 -1.76 -4.39
N GLN A 330 -42.11 -0.62 -3.79
CA GLN A 330 -42.63 0.53 -4.53
C GLN A 330 -41.60 1.05 -5.54
N GLN A 331 -40.33 1.23 -5.14
CA GLN A 331 -39.27 1.68 -6.06
C GLN A 331 -38.99 0.67 -7.19
N ALA A 332 -39.07 -0.63 -6.92
CA ALA A 332 -38.97 -1.66 -7.94
C ALA A 332 -40.16 -1.64 -8.91
N GLU A 333 -41.39 -1.46 -8.42
CA GLU A 333 -42.60 -1.30 -9.25
C GLU A 333 -42.58 -0.01 -10.07
N ASP A 334 -42.13 1.11 -9.49
CA ASP A 334 -41.97 2.39 -10.18
C ASP A 334 -40.97 2.27 -11.34
N LEU A 335 -39.82 1.63 -11.12
CA LEU A 335 -38.83 1.36 -12.18
C LEU A 335 -39.33 0.35 -13.22
N MET A 336 -40.06 -0.70 -12.80
CA MET A 336 -40.69 -1.63 -13.75
C MET A 336 -41.78 -0.94 -14.60
N SER A 337 -42.42 0.12 -14.08
CA SER A 337 -43.37 0.95 -14.81
C SER A 337 -42.67 1.94 -15.76
N GLU A 338 -41.61 2.62 -15.31
CA GLU A 338 -40.76 3.51 -16.14
C GLU A 338 -40.14 2.73 -17.33
N MET A 339 -39.75 1.48 -17.10
CA MET A 339 -39.08 0.63 -18.08
C MET A 339 -40.04 -0.30 -18.84
N SER A 340 -41.37 -0.14 -18.70
CA SER A 340 -42.38 -1.05 -19.26
C SER A 340 -42.30 -1.23 -20.79
N ASP A 341 -41.90 -0.18 -21.53
CA ASP A 341 -41.70 -0.23 -22.98
C ASP A 341 -40.37 -0.87 -23.41
N LYS A 342 -39.50 -1.21 -22.45
CA LYS A 342 -38.13 -1.73 -22.64
C LYS A 342 -37.94 -3.16 -22.13
N ILE A 343 -38.80 -3.65 -21.24
CA ILE A 343 -38.73 -4.98 -20.62
C ILE A 343 -40.02 -5.77 -20.89
N ASP A 344 -39.93 -7.07 -21.11
CA ASP A 344 -41.12 -7.91 -21.37
C ASP A 344 -41.77 -8.48 -20.10
N ALA A 345 -43.02 -8.92 -20.22
CA ALA A 345 -43.84 -9.47 -19.14
C ALA A 345 -43.35 -10.83 -18.56
N SER A 346 -42.27 -11.41 -19.10
CA SER A 346 -41.53 -12.49 -18.44
C SER A 346 -40.46 -11.91 -17.51
N ALA A 347 -39.68 -10.92 -17.98
CA ALA A 347 -38.67 -10.22 -17.18
C ALA A 347 -39.30 -9.53 -15.95
N THR A 348 -40.39 -8.76 -16.13
CA THR A 348 -41.15 -8.14 -15.02
C THR A 348 -41.64 -9.18 -14.00
N ARG A 349 -42.05 -10.37 -14.47
CA ARG A 349 -42.55 -11.45 -13.60
C ARG A 349 -41.44 -12.14 -12.81
N GLN A 350 -40.24 -12.22 -13.36
CA GLN A 350 -39.08 -12.74 -12.64
C GLN A 350 -38.60 -11.76 -11.57
N LEU A 351 -38.59 -10.44 -11.85
CA LEU A 351 -38.28 -9.41 -10.85
C LEU A 351 -39.27 -9.43 -9.68
N ARG A 352 -40.58 -9.49 -9.95
CA ARG A 352 -41.64 -9.69 -8.93
C ARG A 352 -41.60 -11.05 -8.22
N GLY A 353 -40.64 -11.92 -8.55
CA GLY A 353 -40.40 -13.21 -7.90
C GLY A 353 -39.10 -13.29 -7.10
N LEU A 354 -38.38 -12.18 -6.96
CA LEU A 354 -37.24 -12.01 -6.06
C LEU A 354 -37.66 -11.21 -4.81
N GLU A 355 -36.77 -11.15 -3.81
CA GLU A 355 -36.93 -10.19 -2.71
C GLU A 355 -36.89 -8.74 -3.27
N PRO A 356 -37.70 -7.79 -2.75
CA PRO A 356 -37.84 -6.46 -3.35
C PRO A 356 -36.51 -5.69 -3.51
N THR A 357 -35.58 -5.88 -2.58
CA THR A 357 -34.23 -5.28 -2.65
C THR A 357 -33.35 -5.87 -3.76
N GLU A 358 -33.48 -7.18 -4.07
CA GLU A 358 -32.77 -7.80 -5.20
C GLU A 358 -33.34 -7.31 -6.54
N ALA A 359 -34.67 -7.20 -6.65
CA ALA A 359 -35.33 -6.68 -7.84
C ALA A 359 -34.91 -5.22 -8.12
N LEU A 360 -34.92 -4.37 -7.09
CA LEU A 360 -34.47 -2.98 -7.14
C LEU A 360 -32.99 -2.85 -7.54
N ALA A 361 -32.12 -3.73 -7.03
CA ALA A 361 -30.71 -3.75 -7.39
C ALA A 361 -30.50 -4.07 -8.89
N ILE A 362 -31.18 -5.09 -9.43
CA ILE A 362 -31.09 -5.47 -10.85
C ILE A 362 -31.64 -4.36 -11.76
N LEU A 363 -32.75 -3.71 -11.38
CA LEU A 363 -33.30 -2.57 -12.12
C LEU A 363 -32.37 -1.35 -12.09
N THR A 364 -31.66 -1.13 -10.98
CA THR A 364 -30.67 -0.06 -10.85
C THR A 364 -29.41 -0.37 -11.67
N GLU A 365 -28.91 -1.62 -11.66
CA GLU A 365 -27.82 -2.11 -12.53
C GLU A 365 -28.16 -1.85 -14.01
N LEU A 366 -29.39 -2.20 -14.42
CA LEU A 366 -29.90 -2.01 -15.78
C LEU A 366 -30.06 -0.54 -16.18
N ARG A 367 -30.47 0.34 -15.26
CA ARG A 367 -30.68 1.77 -15.54
C ARG A 367 -29.37 2.52 -15.76
N HIS A 368 -28.28 2.09 -15.13
CA HIS A 368 -26.96 2.74 -15.23
C HIS A 368 -26.01 2.09 -16.25
N ALA A 369 -26.44 1.02 -16.94
CA ALA A 369 -25.62 0.30 -17.90
C ALA A 369 -25.91 0.70 -19.36
N ASP A 370 -25.00 1.47 -19.95
CA ASP A 370 -25.10 1.94 -21.33
C ASP A 370 -25.06 0.81 -22.38
N GLY A 371 -25.70 1.06 -23.53
CA GLY A 371 -25.58 0.20 -24.71
C GLY A 371 -26.31 -1.15 -24.66
N ILE A 372 -27.08 -1.46 -23.60
CA ILE A 372 -27.83 -2.72 -23.49
C ILE A 372 -28.88 -2.84 -24.60
N ARG A 373 -28.60 -3.72 -25.57
CA ARG A 373 -29.46 -3.99 -26.74
C ARG A 373 -30.71 -4.82 -26.43
N ASN A 374 -30.76 -5.50 -25.28
CA ASN A 374 -31.89 -6.32 -24.86
C ASN A 374 -32.01 -6.31 -23.31
N PRO A 375 -32.79 -5.37 -22.74
CA PRO A 375 -32.98 -5.24 -21.29
C PRO A 375 -33.58 -6.48 -20.62
N SER A 376 -34.53 -7.17 -21.27
CA SER A 376 -35.07 -8.44 -20.77
C SER A 376 -34.00 -9.51 -20.60
N ALA A 377 -33.12 -9.69 -21.59
CA ALA A 377 -32.07 -10.70 -21.55
C ALA A 377 -31.03 -10.42 -20.44
N PHE A 378 -30.81 -9.14 -20.14
CA PHE A 378 -30.00 -8.71 -18.99
C PHE A 378 -30.66 -9.12 -17.66
N ILE A 379 -31.94 -8.75 -17.45
CA ILE A 379 -32.71 -9.12 -16.25
C ILE A 379 -32.73 -10.64 -16.05
N MET A 380 -33.09 -11.40 -17.09
CA MET A 380 -33.15 -12.87 -17.03
C MET A 380 -31.78 -13.50 -16.70
N SER A 381 -30.68 -12.85 -17.09
CA SER A 381 -29.32 -13.28 -16.72
C SER A 381 -29.00 -12.95 -15.26
N ALA A 382 -29.37 -11.75 -14.79
CA ALA A 382 -29.15 -11.32 -13.42
C ALA A 382 -29.96 -12.14 -12.39
N VAL A 383 -31.26 -12.36 -12.63
CA VAL A 383 -32.13 -13.24 -11.84
C VAL A 383 -31.53 -14.65 -11.69
N LYS A 384 -30.90 -15.16 -12.76
CA LYS A 384 -30.22 -16.47 -12.77
C LYS A 384 -28.90 -16.46 -11.96
N ARG A 385 -28.27 -15.31 -11.73
CA ARG A 385 -27.11 -15.20 -10.81
C ARG A 385 -27.57 -15.37 -9.36
N CYS A 386 -28.56 -14.59 -8.90
CA CYS A 386 -29.11 -14.65 -7.53
C CYS A 386 -29.59 -16.07 -7.17
N ASN A 387 -30.43 -16.67 -8.03
CA ASN A 387 -30.97 -18.03 -7.83
C ASN A 387 -29.92 -19.14 -7.76
N ASN A 388 -28.70 -18.92 -8.27
CA ASN A 388 -27.60 -19.90 -8.17
C ASN A 388 -26.73 -19.69 -6.93
N GLN A 389 -26.58 -18.44 -6.45
CA GLN A 389 -25.78 -18.14 -5.25
C GLN A 389 -26.39 -18.78 -3.98
N GLY A 390 -27.72 -18.83 -3.87
CA GLY A 390 -28.42 -19.48 -2.76
C GLY A 390 -28.26 -21.02 -2.66
N ARG A 391 -27.52 -21.67 -3.57
CA ARG A 391 -27.39 -23.15 -3.63
C ARG A 391 -26.03 -23.73 -3.22
N SER A 392 -25.01 -22.91 -3.03
CA SER A 392 -23.62 -23.38 -2.79
C SER A 392 -23.20 -23.48 -1.32
N SER A 393 -23.98 -22.92 -0.37
CA SER A 393 -23.61 -22.78 1.04
C SER A 393 -23.93 -23.97 1.96
N GLY A 394 -24.46 -25.08 1.42
CA GLY A 394 -25.04 -26.20 2.16
C GLY A 394 -24.06 -27.16 2.87
N SER A 395 -23.15 -26.66 3.71
CA SER A 395 -22.27 -27.49 4.54
C SER A 395 -22.86 -27.76 5.94
N ARG A 396 -22.64 -28.97 6.48
CA ARG A 396 -23.31 -29.44 7.70
C ARG A 396 -22.67 -28.86 8.97
N ARG A 397 -23.50 -28.27 9.85
CA ARG A 397 -23.08 -27.90 11.21
C ARG A 397 -22.53 -29.13 11.97
N ARG A 398 -21.45 -28.91 12.73
CA ARG A 398 -21.06 -29.69 13.90
C ARG A 398 -21.00 -28.73 15.08
N ASP A 399 -21.51 -29.14 16.24
CA ASP A 399 -21.50 -28.30 17.42
C ASP A 399 -20.08 -28.19 18.03
N PRO A 400 -19.69 -27.02 18.57
CA PRO A 400 -18.38 -26.85 19.21
C PRO A 400 -18.33 -27.52 20.60
N PRO A 401 -17.17 -28.06 21.02
CA PRO A 401 -16.99 -28.58 22.37
C PRO A 401 -17.01 -27.45 23.42
N ARG A 402 -17.39 -27.79 24.65
CA ARG A 402 -17.52 -26.83 25.76
C ARG A 402 -16.15 -26.37 26.27
N LEU A 403 -16.06 -25.09 26.60
CA LEU A 403 -14.96 -24.50 27.35
C LEU A 403 -14.85 -25.13 28.75
N GLN A 404 -13.63 -25.36 29.23
CA GLN A 404 -13.32 -25.42 30.66
C GLN A 404 -12.70 -24.09 31.10
N GLN A 405 -12.98 -23.70 32.35
CA GLN A 405 -12.59 -22.41 32.90
C GLN A 405 -11.24 -22.47 33.63
N GLY A 406 -10.58 -21.32 33.70
CA GLY A 406 -9.48 -21.04 34.63
C GLY A 406 -8.14 -20.87 33.94
N TRP A 407 -7.56 -19.69 34.07
CA TRP A 407 -6.40 -19.45 34.95
C TRP A 407 -6.31 -17.97 35.29
N ASP A 408 -5.63 -17.67 36.39
CA ASP A 408 -5.71 -16.38 37.09
C ASP A 408 -4.72 -15.33 36.55
N ALA A 409 -4.92 -14.08 36.97
CA ALA A 409 -4.12 -12.94 36.52
C ALA A 409 -2.83 -12.77 37.35
N GLU A 410 -1.69 -13.14 36.78
CA GLU A 410 -0.37 -12.73 37.27
C GLU A 410 0.39 -11.92 36.21
N THR A 411 1.25 -11.00 36.67
CA THR A 411 1.92 -9.99 35.84
C THR A 411 3.38 -10.34 35.61
N GLU A 412 3.71 -10.87 34.43
CA GLU A 412 5.11 -11.02 33.99
C GLU A 412 5.43 -10.11 32.80
N GLY A 413 6.48 -9.30 32.94
CA GLY A 413 6.83 -8.25 31.98
C GLY A 413 7.82 -8.71 30.91
N CYS A 414 7.37 -8.91 29.67
CA CYS A 414 8.24 -9.21 28.54
C CYS A 414 9.08 -7.98 28.13
N ARG A 415 10.27 -7.83 28.70
CA ARG A 415 11.24 -6.80 28.32
C ARG A 415 11.98 -7.18 27.02
N VAL A 416 11.40 -6.85 25.87
CA VAL A 416 12.18 -6.75 24.63
C VAL A 416 13.09 -5.54 24.74
N ALA A 417 14.41 -5.74 24.71
CA ALA A 417 15.38 -4.66 24.83
C ALA A 417 15.44 -3.84 23.52
N PRO A 418 15.38 -2.49 23.57
CA PRO A 418 15.59 -1.68 22.38
C PRO A 418 17.06 -1.77 21.91
N PRO A 419 17.34 -1.68 20.61
CA PRO A 419 18.70 -1.51 20.12
C PRO A 419 19.32 -0.24 20.71
N LYS A 420 20.63 -0.29 21.00
CA LYS A 420 21.32 0.74 21.78
C LYS A 420 21.32 2.08 21.03
N ALA A 421 20.83 3.13 21.68
CA ALA A 421 21.08 4.50 21.22
C ALA A 421 22.59 4.78 21.23
N CYS A 422 23.12 5.32 20.12
CA CYS A 422 24.52 5.71 20.02
C CYS A 422 24.81 6.88 20.98
N GLY A 423 25.67 6.65 21.97
CA GLY A 423 26.02 7.66 22.96
C GLY A 423 26.87 8.79 22.36
N LEU A 424 26.31 10.00 22.28
CA LEU A 424 27.07 11.20 21.97
C LEU A 424 27.98 11.53 23.17
N ILE A 425 29.29 11.48 22.95
CA ILE A 425 30.29 11.88 23.95
C ILE A 425 30.36 13.42 23.94
N PRO A 426 30.07 14.12 25.06
CA PRO A 426 30.24 15.58 25.13
C PRO A 426 31.73 15.95 25.20
N PRO A 427 32.16 17.07 24.57
CA PRO A 427 33.56 17.50 24.62
C PRO A 427 33.95 17.99 26.02
N GLU A 428 35.04 17.46 26.56
CA GLU A 428 35.54 17.89 27.87
C GLU A 428 36.10 19.32 27.84
N SER A 429 35.77 20.10 28.88
CA SER A 429 36.35 21.42 29.11
C SER A 429 37.59 21.32 30.01
N PRO A 430 38.70 22.02 29.71
CA PRO A 430 39.98 21.78 30.37
C PRO A 430 39.98 22.22 31.83
N ARG A 431 40.33 21.29 32.74
CA ARG A 431 40.59 21.61 34.16
C ARG A 431 42.06 21.99 34.37
N ARG A 432 42.29 23.00 35.21
CA ARG A 432 43.63 23.47 35.58
C ARG A 432 44.42 22.41 36.35
N SER A 433 45.71 22.33 36.10
CA SER A 433 46.68 21.65 36.96
C SER A 433 47.24 22.60 38.03
N THR A 434 47.55 22.06 39.21
CA THR A 434 48.31 22.74 40.28
C THR A 434 49.04 21.70 41.14
N THR A 435 50.38 21.77 41.21
CA THR A 435 51.30 21.02 42.13
C THR A 435 51.27 19.48 42.04
N GLY A 436 52.35 18.72 42.23
CA GLY A 436 53.77 19.04 42.51
C GLY A 436 54.67 17.80 42.24
N PRO A 437 56.01 17.91 42.33
CA PRO A 437 56.94 16.95 41.68
C PRO A 437 57.53 15.86 42.60
N HIS A 438 58.03 14.78 41.97
CA HIS A 438 59.11 13.81 42.32
C HIS A 438 58.90 12.54 41.44
N ALA A 439 59.88 11.79 40.92
CA ALA A 439 61.34 11.98 40.71
C ALA A 439 61.83 10.97 39.61
N GLU A 440 63.15 10.96 39.33
CA GLU A 440 64.06 9.90 38.77
C GLU A 440 63.50 8.45 38.54
N GLU A 441 63.98 7.56 37.65
CA GLU A 441 65.10 7.43 36.66
C GLU A 441 64.82 6.12 35.83
N ASP A 442 65.54 5.70 34.77
CA ASP A 442 65.73 6.27 33.41
C ASP A 442 66.14 5.12 32.41
N ASP A 443 66.56 5.42 31.16
CA ASP A 443 67.07 4.52 30.08
C ASP A 443 66.09 3.48 29.45
N GLY A 444 66.28 2.93 28.23
CA GLY A 444 67.22 3.23 27.12
C GLY A 444 67.37 2.07 26.08
N TYR A 445 67.38 2.36 24.76
CA TYR A 445 67.54 1.40 23.62
C TYR A 445 66.45 0.28 23.52
N GLY A 446 66.27 -0.57 22.49
CA GLY A 446 66.84 -0.82 21.14
C GLY A 446 66.48 -2.29 20.72
N GLY A 447 66.42 -2.75 19.46
CA GLY A 447 66.59 -2.17 18.11
C GLY A 447 66.41 -3.25 17.00
N ASP A 448 66.34 -2.83 15.73
CA ASP A 448 66.64 -3.49 14.43
C ASP A 448 66.15 -4.92 14.06
N ASP A 449 65.46 -5.00 12.89
CA ASP A 449 65.59 -5.89 11.72
C ASP A 449 65.98 -7.40 11.81
N TYR A 450 65.37 -8.25 10.94
CA TYR A 450 66.07 -8.77 9.74
C TYR A 450 65.17 -9.47 8.68
N GLU A 451 65.78 -9.82 7.55
CA GLU A 451 65.21 -10.01 6.21
C GLU A 451 64.47 -11.32 5.86
N SER A 452 63.79 -11.23 4.70
CA SER A 452 63.21 -12.26 3.83
C SER A 452 64.01 -13.56 3.59
N HIS A 453 63.31 -14.58 3.05
CA HIS A 453 63.87 -15.49 2.03
C HIS A 453 62.77 -16.03 1.08
N SER A 454 63.18 -16.47 -0.11
CA SER A 454 62.29 -16.96 -1.19
C SER A 454 62.85 -18.22 -1.85
N ASP A 455 62.00 -19.17 -2.30
CA ASP A 455 62.29 -19.90 -3.55
C ASP A 455 61.08 -20.63 -4.20
N ARG A 456 61.28 -21.18 -5.40
CA ARG A 456 60.30 -21.76 -6.34
C ARG A 456 60.49 -23.28 -6.56
N ARG A 457 59.38 -24.02 -6.75
CA ARG A 457 59.26 -25.18 -7.69
C ARG A 457 57.80 -25.20 -8.23
N HIS A 458 57.41 -25.36 -9.51
CA HIS A 458 57.84 -26.08 -10.74
C HIS A 458 57.17 -27.44 -11.02
N GLY A 459 56.27 -27.44 -12.04
CA GLY A 459 55.90 -28.59 -12.90
C GLY A 459 54.63 -29.39 -12.54
N ASN A 460 53.94 -30.08 -13.47
CA ASN A 460 53.83 -29.96 -14.95
C ASN A 460 52.64 -30.84 -15.49
N SER A 461 52.41 -30.87 -16.82
CA SER A 461 51.41 -31.67 -17.61
C SER A 461 49.94 -31.24 -17.46
N GLN A 462 49.09 -31.11 -18.51
CA GLN A 462 48.79 -31.90 -19.74
C GLN A 462 47.91 -33.15 -19.44
N ASP A 463 46.96 -33.60 -20.28
CA ASP A 463 46.76 -33.41 -21.74
C ASP A 463 45.30 -33.70 -22.21
N ARG A 464 44.91 -33.22 -23.42
CA ARG A 464 43.83 -33.70 -24.37
C ARG A 464 42.37 -34.00 -23.89
N SER A 465 41.32 -34.06 -24.75
CA SER A 465 40.97 -33.38 -26.02
C SER A 465 39.60 -33.85 -26.59
N ARG A 466 38.89 -32.96 -27.33
CA ARG A 466 37.96 -33.28 -28.46
C ARG A 466 36.66 -34.07 -28.12
N ASP A 467 35.61 -34.13 -28.97
CA ASP A 467 35.43 -33.60 -30.34
C ASP A 467 33.97 -33.15 -30.65
N ASN A 468 33.75 -32.55 -31.83
CA ASN A 468 32.45 -32.08 -32.35
C ASN A 468 31.45 -33.20 -32.74
N ARG A 469 30.14 -32.86 -32.79
CA ARG A 469 29.28 -33.17 -33.95
C ARG A 469 28.02 -32.30 -34.07
N VAL A 470 27.44 -32.32 -35.28
CA VAL A 470 26.37 -31.44 -35.80
C VAL A 470 25.22 -32.30 -36.37
N TYR A 471 24.01 -31.72 -36.42
CA TYR A 471 22.84 -31.96 -37.30
C TYR A 471 21.53 -31.84 -36.48
N GLY A 472 20.43 -31.26 -37.00
CA GLY A 472 20.23 -30.70 -38.34
C GLY A 472 18.98 -29.81 -38.45
N SER A 473 18.78 -29.21 -39.61
CA SER A 473 17.72 -28.25 -39.94
C SER A 473 16.42 -28.90 -40.41
N TYR A 474 15.29 -28.22 -40.18
CA TYR A 474 14.13 -28.27 -41.08
C TYR A 474 13.57 -26.87 -41.29
N ASP A 475 13.23 -26.55 -42.54
CA ASP A 475 12.71 -25.26 -42.98
C ASP A 475 11.77 -25.45 -44.18
N TYR A 476 10.65 -24.74 -44.15
CA TYR A 476 9.55 -24.56 -45.11
C TYR A 476 8.67 -23.49 -44.42
N GLY A 477 8.35 -22.33 -44.99
CA GLY A 477 8.00 -22.09 -46.38
C GLY A 477 6.51 -22.42 -46.59
N SER A 478 5.62 -21.51 -46.96
CA SER A 478 5.78 -20.08 -47.29
C SER A 478 4.40 -19.42 -47.41
N ASP A 479 4.25 -18.13 -47.13
CA ASP A 479 3.26 -17.29 -47.81
C ASP A 479 3.67 -15.81 -47.77
N SER A 480 3.35 -15.06 -48.82
CA SER A 480 3.74 -13.67 -49.00
C SER A 480 2.56 -12.75 -49.35
N ASP A 481 2.83 -11.45 -49.34
CA ASP A 481 2.03 -10.40 -49.97
C ASP A 481 0.63 -10.09 -49.40
N ARG A 482 0.58 -9.00 -48.61
CA ARG A 482 -0.08 -7.77 -49.06
C ARG A 482 0.35 -6.51 -48.28
N TYR A 483 0.98 -5.58 -49.03
CA TYR A 483 0.87 -4.11 -48.98
C TYR A 483 0.30 -3.41 -47.73
N GLY A 484 0.98 -2.36 -47.24
CA GLY A 484 0.26 -1.31 -46.47
C GLY A 484 1.03 -0.34 -45.56
N SER A 485 2.07 0.37 -46.03
CA SER A 485 2.63 1.57 -45.36
C SER A 485 3.47 2.38 -46.37
N PRO A 486 3.63 3.72 -46.26
CA PRO A 486 3.47 4.57 -45.06
C PRO A 486 2.60 5.84 -45.22
N SER A 487 2.31 6.54 -44.12
CA SER A 487 1.92 7.98 -44.06
C SER A 487 2.31 8.62 -42.72
N ASP A 488 2.75 9.89 -42.73
CA ASP A 488 3.15 10.73 -41.58
C ASP A 488 1.93 11.47 -40.96
N PRO A 489 1.72 11.47 -39.63
CA PRO A 489 0.55 12.11 -39.01
C PRO A 489 0.71 13.63 -38.78
N ARG A 490 0.13 14.46 -39.66
CA ARG A 490 -0.08 15.91 -39.42
C ARG A 490 -1.38 16.44 -40.05
N ALA A 491 -2.01 17.39 -39.32
CA ALA A 491 -3.34 17.99 -39.56
C ALA A 491 -4.51 16.99 -39.44
N LEU A 492 -5.71 17.37 -38.98
CA LEU A 492 -6.29 18.67 -38.60
C LEU A 492 -6.68 18.63 -37.10
N LEU A 493 -6.69 19.67 -36.26
CA LEU A 493 -7.34 21.00 -36.31
C LEU A 493 -8.88 20.98 -36.38
N ASP A 494 -9.47 21.45 -35.27
CA ASP A 494 -10.87 21.85 -34.99
C ASP A 494 -11.52 22.77 -36.06
N PRO A 495 -12.86 22.97 -36.06
CA PRO A 495 -13.82 22.76 -34.95
C PRO A 495 -15.04 21.87 -35.22
#